data_AF-A0A9D5J6F6-F1
#
_entry.id   AF-A0A9D5J6F6-F1
#
_cell.length_a   1.000
_cell.length_b   1.000
_cell.length_c   1.000
_cell.angle_alpha   90.00
_cell.angle_beta   90.00
_cell.angle_gamma   90.00
#
_symmetry.space_group_name_H-M   'P 1'
#
loop_
_entity.id
_entity.type
_entity.pdbx_description
1 polymer ?
#
loop_
_entity_poly.entity_id
_entity_poly.type
_entity_poly.pdbx_seq_one_letter_code
_entity_poly.pdbx_strand_id
1 'polypeptide(L)'
;MAKPHIVKGDTVVLRRGREKGKRGVVKAVFPKDGTATVEGVNVVKRHSKQGVQGKSSAGIYEKEAPLPISSLQVIDPKSNLPTRVRRIRRDGNVLRVAVRSGEDLLIPGKGK
;
A
#
# COMPACT_ATOMS: atom_id res chain seq x y z
N MET A 1 -11.36 -12.24 -9.44
CA MET A 1 -10.23 -11.34 -9.12
C MET A 1 -9.55 -11.82 -7.84
N ALA A 2 -8.22 -11.89 -7.80
CA ALA A 2 -7.50 -12.34 -6.61
C ALA A 2 -7.58 -11.29 -5.49
N LYS A 3 -7.91 -11.70 -4.27
CA LYS A 3 -8.01 -10.81 -3.11
C LYS A 3 -6.61 -10.30 -2.74
N PRO A 4 -6.34 -8.98 -2.76
CA PRO A 4 -5.00 -8.45 -2.52
C PRO A 4 -4.50 -8.80 -1.11
N HIS A 5 -3.21 -9.09 -1.01
CA HIS A 5 -2.56 -9.44 0.26
C HIS A 5 -2.30 -8.21 1.15
N ILE A 6 -2.45 -7.00 0.61
CA ILE A 6 -2.18 -5.71 1.24
C ILE A 6 -3.51 -4.95 1.38
N VAL A 7 -3.67 -4.22 2.48
CA VAL A 7 -4.85 -3.41 2.82
C VAL A 7 -4.42 -1.96 3.06
N LYS A 8 -5.36 -1.02 2.91
CA LYS A 8 -5.17 0.37 3.30
C LYS A 8 -4.74 0.47 4.76
N GLY A 9 -3.72 1.26 5.05
CA GLY A 9 -3.16 1.44 6.39
C GLY A 9 -2.05 0.46 6.75
N ASP A 10 -1.75 -0.55 5.92
CA ASP A 10 -0.56 -1.38 6.15
C ASP A 10 0.72 -0.56 5.93
N THR A 11 1.72 -0.79 6.77
CA THR A 11 3.10 -0.34 6.53
C THR A 11 3.79 -1.33 5.60
N VAL A 12 4.32 -0.83 4.50
CA VAL A 12 4.97 -1.64 3.47
C VAL A 12 6.36 -1.12 3.14
N VAL A 13 7.20 -2.01 2.64
CA VAL A 13 8.53 -1.71 2.08
C VAL A 13 8.57 -2.07 0.61
N LEU A 14 9.26 -1.25 -0.18
CA LEU A 14 9.47 -1.53 -1.59
C LEU A 14 10.59 -2.55 -1.77
N ARG A 15 10.26 -3.74 -2.30
CA ARG A 15 11.22 -4.83 -2.53
C ARG A 15 12.01 -4.65 -3.83
N ARG A 16 11.39 -4.05 -4.86
CA ARG A 16 11.93 -3.89 -6.21
C ARG A 16 11.53 -2.54 -6.79
N GLY A 17 12.38 -1.98 -7.65
CA GLY A 17 12.15 -0.70 -8.33
C GLY A 17 13.19 0.36 -7.98
N ARG A 18 13.00 1.58 -8.51
CA ARG A 18 13.93 2.71 -8.33
C ARG A 18 14.16 3.08 -6.86
N GLU A 19 13.12 2.94 -6.05
CA GLU A 19 13.14 3.35 -4.63
C GLU A 19 13.18 2.15 -3.68
N LYS A 20 13.91 1.10 -4.07
CA LYS A 20 14.04 -0.13 -3.28
C LYS A 20 14.49 0.19 -1.84
N GLY A 21 13.81 -0.42 -0.87
CA GLY A 21 14.12 -0.28 0.56
C GLY A 21 13.37 0.84 1.28
N LYS A 22 12.74 1.78 0.55
CA LYS A 22 11.87 2.79 1.17
C LYS A 22 10.64 2.14 1.80
N ARG A 23 10.24 2.68 2.95
CA ARG A 23 9.06 2.27 3.71
C ARG A 23 7.99 3.36 3.58
N GLY A 24 6.73 2.97 3.63
CA GLY A 24 5.61 3.91 3.65
C GLY A 24 4.29 3.22 4.00
N VAL A 25 3.27 4.02 4.26
CA VAL A 25 1.92 3.54 4.59
C VAL A 25 1.08 3.47 3.32
N VAL A 26 0.26 2.43 3.19
CA VAL A 26 -0.63 2.25 2.04
C VAL A 26 -1.83 3.18 2.15
N LYS A 27 -1.91 4.16 1.25
CA LYS A 27 -3.00 5.15 1.21
C LYS A 27 -4.25 4.61 0.50
N ALA A 28 -4.05 3.90 -0.59
CA ALA A 28 -5.11 3.31 -1.39
C ALA A 28 -4.61 2.03 -2.09
N VAL A 29 -5.53 1.09 -2.28
CA VAL A 29 -5.29 -0.14 -3.05
C VAL A 29 -6.30 -0.17 -4.18
N PHE A 30 -5.85 -0.49 -5.39
CA PHE A 30 -6.66 -0.63 -6.59
C PHE A 30 -6.65 -2.10 -7.03
N PRO A 31 -7.58 -2.94 -6.53
CA PRO A 31 -7.54 -4.39 -6.79
C PRO A 31 -7.78 -4.76 -8.25
N LYS A 32 -8.48 -3.91 -9.01
CA LYS A 32 -8.75 -4.13 -10.44
C LYS A 32 -7.47 -4.05 -11.27
N ASP A 33 -6.62 -3.08 -10.95
CA ASP A 33 -5.37 -2.82 -11.68
C ASP A 33 -4.16 -3.53 -11.07
N GLY A 34 -4.32 -4.16 -9.90
CA GLY A 34 -3.23 -4.82 -9.18
C GLY A 34 -2.18 -3.83 -8.63
N THR A 35 -2.56 -2.57 -8.41
CA THR A 35 -1.67 -1.50 -7.94
C THR A 35 -2.09 -0.95 -6.57
N ALA A 36 -1.17 -0.28 -5.89
CA ALA A 36 -1.40 0.41 -4.63
C ALA A 36 -0.59 1.71 -4.58
N THR A 37 -1.16 2.75 -3.96
CA THR A 37 -0.46 4.00 -3.70
C THR A 37 0.08 3.98 -2.27
N VAL A 38 1.37 4.26 -2.15
CA VAL A 38 2.11 4.27 -0.88
C VAL A 38 2.58 5.69 -0.62
N GLU A 39 2.44 6.13 0.62
CA GLU A 39 2.82 7.49 1.03
C GLU A 39 4.33 7.71 0.90
N GLY A 40 4.72 8.82 0.26
CA GLY A 40 6.12 9.22 0.11
C GLY A 40 6.98 8.34 -0.79
N VAL A 41 6.38 7.37 -1.50
CA VAL A 41 7.07 6.47 -2.43
C VAL A 41 6.51 6.65 -3.83
N ASN A 42 7.39 6.63 -4.84
CA ASN A 42 7.06 6.80 -6.25
C ASN A 42 6.38 8.15 -6.54
N VAL A 43 6.99 9.21 -6.03
CA VAL A 43 6.55 10.58 -6.28
C VAL A 43 6.93 10.99 -7.70
N VAL A 44 5.94 11.39 -8.49
CA VAL A 44 6.12 11.89 -9.86
C VAL A 44 5.73 13.35 -9.96
N LYS A 45 6.51 14.11 -10.73
CA LYS A 45 6.18 15.49 -11.08
C LYS A 45 5.18 15.47 -12.23
N ARG A 46 3.97 15.97 -11.99
CA ARG A 46 2.93 16.09 -13.01
C ARG A 46 2.71 17.56 -13.34
N HIS A 47 2.76 17.89 -14.62
CA HIS A 47 2.41 19.23 -15.09
C HIS A 47 0.89 19.30 -15.25
N SER A 48 0.22 20.25 -14.60
CA SER A 48 -1.20 20.54 -14.85
C SER A 48 -1.34 21.77 -15.72
N LYS A 49 -2.19 21.68 -16.74
CA LYS A 49 -2.79 22.88 -17.34
C LYS A 49 -3.83 23.46 -16.36
N GLN A 50 -3.97 24.78 -16.33
CA GLN A 50 -5.01 25.49 -15.58
C GLN A 50 -6.40 25.04 -16.08
N GLY A 51 -7.35 24.80 -15.17
CA GLY A 51 -8.74 24.52 -15.53
C GLY A 51 -9.23 23.07 -15.39
N VAL A 52 -8.40 22.12 -14.98
CA VAL A 52 -8.88 20.77 -14.61
C VAL A 52 -9.44 20.80 -13.18
N GLN A 53 -10.76 20.60 -13.06
CA GLN A 53 -11.60 20.55 -11.84
C GLN A 53 -10.83 20.67 -10.50
N GLY A 54 -10.92 21.85 -9.87
CA GLY A 54 -10.58 22.06 -8.46
C GLY A 54 -9.16 22.54 -8.16
N LYS A 55 -8.30 22.81 -9.16
CA LYS A 55 -6.96 23.39 -8.95
C LYS A 55 -6.84 24.74 -9.65
N SER A 56 -6.78 25.80 -8.84
CA SER A 56 -6.78 27.20 -9.31
C SER A 56 -5.45 27.66 -9.94
N SER A 57 -4.36 26.92 -9.75
CA SER A 57 -3.01 27.28 -10.22
C SER A 57 -2.49 26.32 -11.29
N ALA A 58 -2.01 26.87 -12.42
CA ALA A 58 -1.15 26.15 -13.36
C ALA A 58 0.21 25.92 -12.71
N GLY A 59 0.72 24.69 -12.77
CA GLY A 59 1.99 24.40 -12.12
C GLY A 59 2.42 22.94 -12.15
N ILE A 60 3.65 22.73 -11.70
CA ILE A 60 4.23 21.41 -11.45
C ILE A 60 3.79 21.00 -10.05
N TYR A 61 3.09 19.87 -9.95
CA TYR A 61 2.73 19.30 -8.66
C TYR A 61 3.32 17.91 -8.51
N GLU A 62 3.68 17.60 -7.27
CA GLU A 62 4.14 16.27 -6.90
C GLU A 62 2.93 15.41 -6.55
N LYS A 63 2.86 14.22 -7.13
CA LYS A 63 1.80 13.25 -6.87
C LYS A 63 2.43 11.87 -6.71
N GLU A 64 1.95 11.14 -5.72
CA GLU A 64 2.27 9.72 -5.55
C GLU A 64 1.62 8.92 -6.68
N ALA A 65 2.43 8.18 -7.43
CA ALA A 65 1.95 7.28 -8.47
C ALA A 65 1.75 5.86 -7.92
N PRO A 66 0.69 5.15 -8.36
CA PRO A 66 0.47 3.76 -7.97
C PRO A 66 1.66 2.87 -8.35
N LEU A 67 1.92 1.87 -7.53
CA LEU A 67 2.94 0.85 -7.71
C LEU A 67 2.30 -0.54 -7.77
N PRO A 68 2.90 -1.50 -8.49
CA PRO A 68 2.40 -2.87 -8.52
C PRO A 68 2.50 -3.52 -7.14
N ILE A 69 1.44 -4.21 -6.72
CA ILE A 69 1.35 -4.89 -5.41
C ILE A 69 2.47 -5.93 -5.25
N SER A 70 2.91 -6.56 -6.34
CA SER A 70 4.00 -7.55 -6.33
C SER A 70 5.36 -6.99 -5.91
N SER A 71 5.57 -5.68 -6.03
CA SER A 71 6.81 -5.01 -5.63
C SER A 71 6.82 -4.59 -4.17
N LEU A 72 5.70 -4.75 -3.45
CA LEU A 72 5.53 -4.35 -2.06
C LEU A 72 5.60 -5.57 -1.12
N GLN A 73 6.16 -5.37 0.06
CA GLN A 73 6.13 -6.33 1.17
C GLN A 73 5.60 -5.65 2.42
N VAL A 74 4.72 -6.34 3.16
CA VAL A 74 4.23 -5.84 4.44
C VAL A 74 5.36 -5.90 5.47
N ILE A 75 5.47 -4.86 6.28
CA ILE A 75 6.34 -4.83 7.44
C ILE A 75 5.59 -5.40 8.63
N ASP A 76 6.23 -6.32 9.33
CA ASP A 76 5.72 -6.85 10.59
C ASP A 76 5.82 -5.78 11.70
N PRO A 77 4.71 -5.45 12.40
CA PRO A 77 4.70 -4.42 13.43
C PRO A 77 5.67 -4.70 14.59
N LYS A 78 5.88 -5.98 14.94
CA LYS A 78 6.81 -6.35 16.02
C LYS A 78 8.26 -6.36 15.59
N SER A 79 8.58 -7.12 14.54
CA SER A 79 9.98 -7.29 14.14
C SER A 79 10.52 -6.16 13.28
N ASN A 80 9.67 -5.26 12.75
CA ASN A 80 10.05 -4.20 11.81
C ASN A 80 10.78 -4.70 10.55
N LEU A 81 10.61 -5.99 10.24
CA LEU A 81 11.20 -6.67 9.10
C LEU A 81 10.12 -6.99 8.06
N PRO A 82 10.49 -7.08 6.76
CA PRO A 82 9.58 -7.51 5.72
C PRO A 82 9.11 -8.95 5.98
N THR A 83 7.80 -9.16 5.87
CA THR A 83 7.15 -10.45 6.15
C THR A 83 6.19 -10.85 5.04
N ARG A 84 5.85 -12.14 4.99
CA ARG A 84 4.76 -12.67 4.16
C ARG A 84 3.46 -12.63 4.96
N VAL A 85 2.35 -12.43 4.26
CA VAL A 85 1.00 -12.41 4.86
C VAL A 85 0.32 -13.75 4.65
N ARG A 86 -0.06 -14.41 5.74
CA ARG A 86 -0.93 -15.59 5.74
C ARG A 86 -2.35 -15.17 6.15
N ARG A 87 -3.36 -15.85 5.62
CA ARG A 87 -4.75 -15.70 6.10
C ARG A 87 -5.12 -16.93 6.91
N ILE A 88 -5.62 -16.73 8.13
CA ILE A 88 -6.04 -17.80 9.05
C ILE A 88 -7.50 -17.52 9.43
N ARG A 89 -8.31 -18.57 9.57
CA ARG A 89 -9.65 -18.46 10.16
C ARG A 89 -9.55 -18.70 11.65
N ARG A 90 -9.98 -17.73 12.46
CA ARG A 90 -10.13 -17.86 13.91
C ARG A 90 -11.49 -17.27 14.28
N ASP A 91 -12.28 -17.99 15.06
CA ASP A 91 -13.59 -17.53 15.58
C ASP A 91 -14.53 -16.99 14.49
N GLY A 92 -14.60 -17.68 13.35
CA GLY A 92 -15.44 -17.29 12.20
C GLY A 92 -14.90 -16.11 11.36
N ASN A 93 -13.85 -15.43 11.81
CA ASN A 93 -13.23 -14.31 11.12
C ASN A 93 -11.94 -14.71 10.36
N VAL A 94 -11.73 -14.12 9.19
CA VAL A 94 -10.49 -14.29 8.42
C VAL A 94 -9.50 -13.21 8.84
N LEU A 95 -8.54 -13.60 9.67
CA LEU A 95 -7.44 -12.74 10.13
C LEU A 95 -6.28 -12.79 9.15
N ARG A 96 -5.54 -11.68 9.07
CA ARG A 96 -4.27 -11.58 8.35
C ARG A 96 -3.15 -11.67 9.37
N VAL A 97 -2.20 -12.58 9.15
CA VAL A 97 -1.13 -12.87 10.11
C VAL A 97 0.22 -12.73 9.41
N ALA A 98 1.15 -12.05 10.06
CA ALA A 98 2.54 -11.99 9.67
C ALA A 98 3.19 -13.36 9.88
N VAL A 99 3.75 -13.96 8.83
CA VAL A 99 4.34 -15.31 8.91
C VAL A 99 5.57 -15.34 9.84
N ARG A 100 6.30 -14.22 9.93
CA ARG A 100 7.54 -14.13 10.72
C ARG A 100 7.30 -14.10 12.23
N SER A 101 6.39 -13.26 12.71
CA SER A 101 6.09 -13.08 14.14
C SER A 101 4.87 -13.87 14.61
N GLY A 102 4.00 -14.30 13.69
CA GLY A 102 2.70 -14.85 14.01
C GLY A 102 1.69 -13.80 14.49
N GLU A 103 2.01 -12.51 14.40
CA GLU A 103 1.11 -11.44 14.84
C GLU A 103 0.05 -11.07 13.82
N ASP A 104 -1.08 -10.61 14.35
CA ASP A 104 -2.20 -10.14 13.56
C ASP A 104 -1.86 -8.79 12.93
N LEU A 105 -1.93 -8.74 11.60
CA LEU A 105 -1.83 -7.52 10.82
C LEU A 105 -3.17 -6.81 10.80
N LEU A 106 -3.13 -5.48 10.59
CA LEU A 106 -4.28 -4.60 10.62
C LEU A 106 -5.52 -5.28 10.00
N ILE A 107 -6.54 -5.47 10.85
CA ILE A 107 -7.82 -6.02 10.45
C ILE A 107 -8.49 -4.94 9.60
N PRO A 108 -8.85 -5.21 8.34
CA PRO A 108 -9.64 -4.26 7.58
C PRO A 108 -10.92 -4.00 8.36
N GLY A 109 -11.08 -2.77 8.88
CA GLY A 109 -12.39 -2.27 9.19
C GLY A 109 -13.24 -2.45 7.93
N LYS A 110 -14.39 -3.11 8.04
CA LYS A 110 -15.34 -3.23 6.93
C LYS A 110 -15.60 -1.81 6.43
N GLY A 111 -14.98 -1.46 5.31
CA GLY A 111 -15.18 -0.15 4.71
C GLY A 111 -16.64 -0.04 4.29
N LYS A 112 -17.29 1.04 4.74
CA LYS A 112 -18.25 1.72 3.87
C LYS A 112 -17.48 2.34 2.70
#